data_AF-A0A5C5VXN1-F1
#
_entry.id   AF-A0A5C5VXN1-F1
#
_cell.length_a   1.000
_cell.length_b   1.000
_cell.length_c   1.000
_cell.angle_alpha   90.00
_cell.angle_beta   90.00
_cell.angle_gamma   90.00
#
_symmetry.space_group_name_H-M   'P 1'
#
loop_
_entity.id
_entity.type
_entity.pdbx_description
1 polymer ?
#
loop_
_entity_poly.entity_id
_entity_poly.type
_entity_poly.pdbx_seq_one_letter_code
_entity_poly.pdbx_strand_id
1 'polypeptide(L)'
;MLTREQIDAVLELLALPERPSNRQIAILTGVSRSSVNSLANGRRSPYAREDVLEPPVSSATGSGPPTRCLTCGQERRGRCVRCAAQRHARQIIRPKNTPSGDADRWRCTDPRNAIGRH
;
A
#
# COMPACT_ATOMS: atom_id res chain seq x y z
N MET A 1 -2.31 -10.65 13.10
CA MET A 1 -2.86 -11.19 11.84
C MET A 1 -4.37 -11.28 12.01
N LEU A 2 -5.16 -11.12 10.94
CA LEU A 2 -6.62 -11.31 11.03
C LEU A 2 -6.91 -12.82 10.96
N THR A 3 -7.87 -13.28 11.74
CA THR A 3 -8.37 -14.67 11.61
C THR A 3 -9.25 -14.80 10.38
N ARG A 4 -9.44 -16.03 9.89
CA ARG A 4 -10.31 -16.30 8.73
C ARG A 4 -11.75 -15.84 9.02
N GLU A 5 -12.25 -16.18 10.19
CA GLU A 5 -13.57 -15.75 10.70
C GLU A 5 -13.75 -14.23 10.68
N GLN A 6 -12.72 -13.46 11.07
CA GLN A 6 -12.77 -11.99 11.03
C GLN A 6 -12.82 -11.46 9.60
N ILE A 7 -12.13 -12.11 8.67
CA ILE A 7 -12.12 -11.70 7.26
C ILE A 7 -13.49 -11.98 6.64
N ASP A 8 -14.06 -13.16 6.92
CA ASP A 8 -15.36 -13.58 6.40
C ASP A 8 -16.47 -12.66 6.89
N ALA A 9 -16.50 -12.34 8.20
CA ALA A 9 -17.45 -11.40 8.77
C ALA A 9 -17.34 -9.98 8.16
N VAL A 10 -16.12 -9.51 7.86
CA VAL A 10 -15.92 -8.23 7.18
C VAL A 10 -16.43 -8.29 5.74
N LEU A 11 -16.18 -9.37 5.01
CA LEU A 11 -16.63 -9.54 3.62
C LEU A 11 -18.15 -9.63 3.53
N GLU A 12 -18.79 -10.35 4.45
CA GLU A 12 -20.25 -10.46 4.54
C GLU A 12 -20.90 -9.08 4.70
N LEU A 13 -20.39 -8.27 5.64
CA LEU A 13 -20.89 -6.90 5.86
C LEU A 13 -20.62 -5.96 4.68
N LEU A 14 -19.54 -6.18 3.92
CA LEU A 14 -19.22 -5.40 2.72
C LEU A 14 -20.13 -5.76 1.53
N ALA A 15 -20.69 -6.97 1.50
CA ALA A 15 -21.56 -7.46 0.44
C ALA A 15 -23.05 -7.11 0.63
N LEU A 16 -23.42 -6.57 1.79
CA LEU A 16 -24.80 -6.13 2.06
C LEU A 16 -25.25 -5.02 1.08
N PRO A 17 -26.53 -5.03 0.63
CA PRO A 17 -27.06 -3.99 -0.24
C PRO A 17 -27.05 -2.61 0.44
N GLU A 18 -27.39 -2.58 1.73
CA GLU A 18 -27.18 -1.42 2.60
C GLU A 18 -25.84 -1.53 3.31
N ARG A 19 -24.79 -1.12 2.62
CA ARG A 19 -23.42 -1.25 3.13
C ARG A 19 -23.15 -0.29 4.30
N PRO A 20 -22.82 -0.79 5.51
CA PRO A 20 -22.39 0.05 6.61
C PRO A 20 -21.04 0.71 6.34
N SER A 21 -20.78 1.83 7.01
CA SER A 21 -19.49 2.53 6.86
C SER A 21 -18.33 1.67 7.33
N ASN A 22 -17.13 1.87 6.75
CA ASN A 22 -15.93 1.12 7.17
C ASN A 22 -15.60 1.30 8.67
N ARG A 23 -16.05 2.39 9.30
CA ARG A 23 -15.91 2.60 10.76
C ARG A 23 -16.86 1.72 11.55
N GLN A 24 -18.11 1.57 11.11
CA GLN A 24 -19.08 0.67 11.74
C GLN A 24 -18.67 -0.78 11.60
N ILE A 25 -18.23 -1.20 10.40
CA ILE A 25 -17.73 -2.56 10.16
C ILE A 25 -16.57 -2.88 11.11
N ALA A 26 -15.62 -1.95 11.29
CA ALA A 26 -14.50 -2.10 12.21
C ALA A 26 -14.95 -2.31 13.67
N ILE A 27 -15.98 -1.58 14.11
CA ILE A 27 -16.55 -1.73 15.46
C ILE A 27 -17.23 -3.09 15.62
N LEU A 28 -18.06 -3.48 14.64
CA LEU A 28 -18.81 -4.74 14.68
C LEU A 28 -17.92 -5.98 14.65
N THR A 29 -16.81 -5.92 13.91
CA THR A 29 -15.91 -7.07 13.69
C THR A 29 -14.69 -7.07 14.62
N GLY A 30 -14.48 -6.00 15.40
CA GLY A 30 -13.28 -5.82 16.23
C GLY A 30 -11.98 -5.62 15.41
N VAL A 31 -12.09 -5.34 14.11
CA VAL A 31 -10.95 -5.19 13.19
C VAL A 31 -10.56 -3.73 13.04
N SER A 32 -9.27 -3.44 12.85
CA SER A 32 -8.83 -2.06 12.60
C SER A 32 -9.44 -1.46 11.32
N ARG A 33 -9.79 -0.16 11.37
CA ARG A 33 -10.35 0.56 10.22
C ARG A 33 -9.46 0.51 8.97
N SER A 34 -8.13 0.52 9.16
CA SER A 34 -7.16 0.40 8.07
C SER A 34 -7.22 -0.97 7.37
N SER A 35 -7.46 -2.03 8.15
CA SER A 35 -7.59 -3.39 7.62
C SER A 35 -8.90 -3.56 6.83
N VAL A 36 -10.02 -3.07 7.35
CA VAL A 36 -11.31 -3.05 6.61
C VAL A 36 -11.17 -2.27 5.30
N ASN A 37 -10.52 -1.10 5.33
CA ASN A 37 -10.29 -0.31 4.12
C ASN A 37 -9.41 -1.06 3.11
N SER A 38 -8.42 -1.81 3.58
CA SER A 38 -7.54 -2.59 2.70
C SER A 38 -8.26 -3.77 2.03
N LEU A 39 -9.17 -4.43 2.76
CA LEU A 39 -10.03 -5.49 2.24
C LEU A 39 -11.06 -4.95 1.24
N ALA A 40 -11.74 -3.85 1.58
CA ALA A 40 -12.74 -3.23 0.71
C ALA A 40 -12.16 -2.74 -0.64
N ASN A 41 -10.89 -2.34 -0.66
CA ASN A 41 -10.21 -1.88 -1.88
C ASN A 41 -9.45 -3.00 -2.61
N GLY A 42 -9.57 -4.26 -2.18
CA GLY A 42 -8.86 -5.40 -2.79
C GLY A 42 -7.33 -5.31 -2.70
N ARG A 43 -6.77 -4.42 -1.86
CA ARG A 43 -5.31 -4.27 -1.66
C ARG A 43 -4.72 -5.42 -0.83
N ARG A 44 -5.58 -6.16 -0.13
CA ARG A 44 -5.24 -7.38 0.60
C ARG A 44 -6.06 -8.52 0.02
N SER A 45 -5.39 -9.58 -0.44
CA SER A 45 -6.07 -10.84 -0.72
C SER A 45 -6.68 -11.34 0.59
N PRO A 46 -8.00 -11.59 0.66
CA PRO A 46 -8.68 -12.01 1.90
C PRO A 46 -8.15 -13.35 2.41
N TYR A 47 -7.72 -14.21 1.49
CA TYR A 47 -6.94 -15.40 1.80
C TYR A 47 -5.57 -15.16 1.16
N ALA A 48 -4.53 -15.00 1.96
CA ALA A 48 -3.20 -14.91 1.42
C ALA A 48 -2.92 -16.22 0.66
N ARG A 49 -2.90 -16.17 -0.68
CA ARG A 49 -2.37 -17.18 -1.62
C ARG A 49 -2.05 -18.53 -0.95
N GLU A 50 -3.07 -19.37 -0.74
CA GLU A 50 -2.82 -20.83 -0.68
C GLU A 50 -2.71 -21.41 -2.09
N ASP A 51 -3.11 -20.66 -3.12
CA ASP A 51 -2.68 -20.94 -4.50
C ASP A 51 -1.33 -20.27 -4.76
N VAL A 52 -0.28 -20.89 -4.22
CA VAL A 52 0.93 -21.06 -5.03
C VAL A 52 0.59 -22.11 -6.10
N LEU A 53 -0.32 -21.77 -7.02
CA LEU A 53 -0.10 -22.16 -8.40
C LEU A 53 1.27 -21.56 -8.69
N GLU A 54 2.24 -22.45 -8.85
CA GLU A 54 3.63 -22.14 -9.07
C GLU A 54 3.73 -20.84 -9.87
N PRO A 55 4.57 -19.87 -9.47
CA PRO A 55 4.86 -18.79 -10.41
C PRO A 55 5.21 -19.51 -11.71
N PRO A 56 4.64 -19.14 -12.89
CA PRO A 56 5.27 -19.59 -14.11
C PRO A 56 6.70 -19.16 -13.90
N VAL A 57 7.58 -20.15 -13.79
CA VAL A 57 9.00 -19.98 -13.93
C VAL A 57 9.09 -19.39 -15.33
N SER A 58 8.94 -18.07 -15.39
CA SER A 58 9.48 -17.24 -16.42
C SER A 58 10.96 -17.40 -16.18
N SER A 59 11.46 -18.54 -16.65
CA SER A 59 12.81 -18.80 -17.11
C SER A 59 13.09 -17.84 -18.27
N ALA A 60 12.91 -16.55 -18.01
CA ALA A 60 13.72 -15.48 -18.52
C ALA A 60 15.10 -15.49 -17.82
N THR A 61 15.51 -16.62 -17.26
CA THR A 61 16.91 -17.04 -17.26
C THR A 61 17.31 -17.12 -18.72
N GLY A 62 17.68 -15.97 -19.30
CA GLY A 62 18.17 -15.92 -20.67
C GLY A 62 19.28 -16.96 -20.78
N SER A 63 19.10 -17.96 -21.65
CA SER A 63 20.05 -19.05 -21.89
C SER A 63 21.27 -18.58 -22.68
N GLY A 64 21.76 -17.38 -22.38
CA GLY A 64 22.91 -16.77 -23.00
C GLY A 64 24.11 -16.77 -22.05
N PRO A 65 25.33 -16.62 -22.60
CA PRO A 65 26.53 -16.48 -21.77
C PRO A 65 26.37 -15.29 -20.80
N PRO A 66 26.94 -15.38 -19.59
CA PRO A 66 26.96 -14.24 -18.67
C PRO A 66 27.59 -13.03 -19.35
N THR A 67 26.89 -11.89 -19.32
CA THR A 67 27.40 -10.62 -19.83
C THR A 67 27.66 -9.68 -18.66
N ARG A 68 28.57 -8.71 -18.82
CA ARG A 68 28.73 -7.63 -17.82
C ARG A 68 27.68 -6.54 -18.01
N CYS A 69 27.21 -5.98 -16.90
CA CYS A 69 26.36 -4.80 -16.94
C CYS A 69 27.16 -3.56 -17.36
N LEU A 70 26.71 -2.85 -18.39
CA LEU A 70 27.33 -1.59 -18.84
C LEU A 70 27.23 -0.45 -17.81
N THR A 71 26.38 -0.58 -16.80
CA THR A 71 26.17 0.46 -15.77
C THR A 71 26.96 0.20 -14.50
N CYS A 72 27.07 -1.04 -14.04
CA CYS A 72 27.71 -1.38 -12.76
C CYS A 72 28.81 -2.43 -12.85
N GLY A 73 29.13 -2.95 -14.04
CA GLY A 73 30.18 -3.94 -14.27
C GLY A 73 29.87 -5.36 -13.80
N GLN A 74 28.79 -5.58 -13.03
CA GLN A 74 28.42 -6.88 -12.46
C GLN A 74 27.99 -7.88 -13.55
N GLU A 75 28.26 -9.16 -13.29
CA GLU A 75 27.83 -10.26 -14.14
C GLU A 75 26.31 -10.43 -14.11
N ARG A 76 25.69 -10.61 -15.28
CA ARG A 76 24.24 -10.78 -15.43
C ARG A 76 23.90 -11.73 -16.58
N ARG A 77 22.80 -12.46 -16.43
CA ARG A 77 22.19 -13.29 -17.49
C ARG A 77 20.86 -12.67 -17.94
N GLY A 78 20.92 -11.41 -18.40
CA GLY A 78 19.74 -10.61 -18.78
C GLY A 78 19.76 -9.19 -18.23
N ARG A 79 18.62 -8.70 -17.69
CA ARG A 79 18.54 -7.35 -17.10
C ARG A 79 19.30 -7.32 -15.76
N CYS A 80 20.08 -6.26 -15.52
CA CYS A 80 20.78 -6.12 -14.24
C CYS A 80 19.77 -5.80 -13.12
N VAL A 81 19.45 -6.80 -12.28
CA VAL A 81 18.50 -6.66 -11.17
C VAL A 81 18.97 -5.62 -10.15
N ARG A 82 20.28 -5.54 -9.89
CA ARG A 82 20.87 -4.54 -8.98
C ARG A 82 20.60 -3.11 -9.44
N CYS A 83 20.91 -2.78 -10.70
CA CYS A 83 20.62 -1.45 -11.25
C CYS A 83 19.11 -1.18 -11.36
N ALA A 84 18.31 -2.21 -11.66
CA ALA A 84 16.86 -2.07 -11.69
C ALA A 84 16.28 -1.74 -10.31
N ALA A 85 16.71 -2.46 -9.26
CA ALA A 85 16.31 -2.21 -7.88
C ALA A 85 16.73 -0.81 -7.41
N GLN A 86 17.96 -0.39 -7.70
CA GLN A 86 18.44 0.94 -7.32
C GLN A 86 17.65 2.06 -8.02
N ARG A 87 17.29 1.89 -9.29
CA ARG A 87 16.42 2.83 -10.02
C ARG A 87 15.02 2.89 -9.41
N HIS A 88 14.46 1.74 -9.05
CA HIS A 88 13.14 1.65 -8.45
C HIS A 88 13.11 2.31 -7.05
N ALA A 89 14.13 2.07 -6.22
CA ALA A 89 14.27 2.72 -4.92
C ALA A 89 14.30 4.26 -5.03
N ARG A 90 15.02 4.80 -6.03
CA ARG A 90 15.02 6.25 -6.30
C ARG A 90 13.64 6.79 -6.69
N GLN A 91 12.79 5.99 -7.33
CA GLN A 91 11.44 6.38 -7.71
C GLN A 91 10.45 6.30 -6.55
N ILE A 92 10.61 5.35 -5.64
CA ILE A 92 9.78 5.23 -4.43
C ILE A 92 10.07 6.38 -3.45
N ILE A 93 11.34 6.76 -3.29
CA ILE A 93 11.75 7.80 -2.33
C ILE A 93 11.38 9.21 -2.83
N ARG A 94 10.99 9.39 -4.10
CA ARG A 94 10.45 10.67 -4.56
C ARG A 94 9.08 10.91 -3.87
N PRO A 95 8.96 11.88 -2.95
CA PRO A 95 7.66 12.16 -2.34
C PRO A 95 6.72 12.61 -3.46
N LYS A 96 5.63 11.87 -3.66
CA LYS A 96 4.59 12.23 -4.64
C LYS A 96 3.71 13.41 -4.19
N ASN A 97 3.99 14.02 -3.03
CA ASN A 97 3.20 15.12 -2.48
C ASN A 97 4.11 16.19 -1.89
N THR A 98 4.44 17.19 -2.70
CA THR A 98 4.35 18.58 -2.22
C THR A 98 3.16 19.19 -2.95
N PRO A 99 1.98 19.29 -2.32
CA PRO A 99 0.99 20.23 -2.79
C PRO A 99 1.58 21.63 -2.63
N SER A 100 1.91 22.26 -3.75
CA SER A 100 2.39 23.64 -3.86
C SER A 100 1.29 24.66 -3.55
N GLY A 101 0.57 24.53 -2.43
CA GLY A 101 -0.64 25.33 -2.23
C GLY A 101 -1.20 25.58 -0.84
N ASP A 102 -0.72 24.95 0.25
CA ASP A 102 -1.42 25.10 1.56
C ASP A 102 -0.50 25.03 2.78
N ALA A 103 0.73 25.56 2.68
CA ALA A 103 1.60 25.70 3.86
C ALA A 103 1.19 26.87 4.79
N ASP A 104 0.26 27.74 4.38
CA ASP A 104 -0.10 28.97 5.10
C ASP A 104 -1.40 28.90 5.93
N ARG A 105 -2.10 27.76 5.95
CA ARG A 105 -3.40 27.65 6.64
C ARG A 105 -3.34 27.20 8.10
N TRP A 106 -2.16 27.19 8.70
CA TRP A 106 -1.97 27.09 10.15
C TRP A 106 -1.54 28.44 10.73
N ARG A 107 -2.29 29.50 10.44
CA ARG A 107 -2.35 30.62 11.39
C ARG A 107 -3.11 30.12 12.59
N CYS A 108 -2.37 29.91 13.68
CA CYS A 108 -2.91 29.83 15.03
C CYS A 108 -3.90 30.98 15.22
N THR A 109 -5.20 30.69 15.17
CA THR A 109 -6.20 31.55 15.81
C THR A 109 -5.96 31.41 17.31
N ASP A 110 -5.22 32.38 17.85
CA ASP A 110 -4.94 32.53 19.26
C ASP A 110 -6.28 32.56 20.04
N PRO A 111 -6.55 31.62 20.95
CA PRO A 111 -7.80 31.59 21.72
C PRO A 111 -7.92 32.74 22.73
N ARG A 112 -6.91 33.62 22.84
CA ARG A 112 -6.91 34.74 23.80
C ARG A 112 -7.74 35.95 23.39
N ASN A 113 -8.32 35.98 22.19
CA ASN A 113 -9.09 37.16 21.71
C ASN A 113 -10.62 37.01 21.76
N ALA A 114 -11.16 35.96 22.40
CA ALA A 114 -12.59 35.69 22.46
C ALA A 114 -13.29 36.15 23.76
N ILE A 115 -12.56 36.76 24.70
CA ILE A 115 -13.15 37.21 25.97
C ILE A 115 -12.65 38.62 26.29
N GLY A 116 -13.49 39.61 26.00
CA GLY A 116 -13.39 40.95 26.62
C GLY A 116 -13.54 42.12 25.66
N ARG A 117 -14.74 42.71 25.59
CA ARG A 117 -15.05 43.97 26.29
C ARG A 117 -16.55 44.30 26.20
N HIS A 118 -17.04 44.83 27.32
CA HIS A 118 -18.34 45.44 27.56
C HIS A 118 -18.59 46.64 26.64
#